data_AF-A0A1E4X328-F1
#
_entry.id   AF-A0A1E4X328-F1
#
_cell.length_a   1.000
_cell.length_b   1.000
_cell.length_c   1.000
_cell.angle_alpha   90.00
_cell.angle_beta   90.00
_cell.angle_gamma   90.00
#
_symmetry.space_group_name_H-M   'P 1'
#
loop_
_entity.id
_entity.type
_entity.pdbx_description
1 polymer ?
#
loop_
_entity_poly.entity_id
_entity_poly.type
_entity_poly.pdbx_seq_one_letter_code
_entity_poly.pdbx_strand_id
1 'polypeptide(L)'
;MSVQKRQSVVGLRILAPKLEKFSDRQIEVAQTWALQFNVPPSQLTSFIDTYLSSTVHTRCWCVALPSTDDQTRRLLARIGDHLQYFDGHQVKACKIFSKDRVHKRKPTAMVAQQLLLRFEKRWYADVLLTSFCKSAGERAKALSIEDLGSFNRRGFDWTASNNRYFNPRTRFYLKQIGSTLKQFCQCLDQELLFAIRSAQCPSPKLYNWLAQGDRKRRLQALKAQPVLIPLLVLADQWPWPWDGQQQVYMNCPWDELQAWRPYWSEDRYLISAEECLVGRIADAGLPLSDTLAWLLQAPRAAVRYLGQQRVFDTGSALTRISREGPQGPWHRLLLGASLGNRRPLKKAHWITLFALLDKIPYQLLDQTQDWNRLLSGCPTDWSDDNWSKIADDFRDLNELFNNVDESDGPASGEALQKLKSFIATASYHQIASLVNGFHLALIDIREALDAVDPQTRTDSLTPWKPLLYSTSTPLVSPNGLQIIELKCPADLDAEHRALGHCIDGYDYSAYRGICRLFSVRENGKSLASAEIQMDESAWGETLAKLTPKHLVTIQLRGLRNRTPKSGSRVDRAYQWFWAKIKSGELAINLEWPDQTLSMSRYTNRNRKKMHAQACAEWINQRLSRT
;
A
#
# COMPACT_ATOMS: atom_id res chain seq x y z
N MET A 1 31.40 15.90 -27.02
CA MET A 1 29.98 15.67 -27.38
C MET A 1 29.44 16.95 -27.97
N SER A 2 28.94 16.97 -29.20
CA SER A 2 28.49 18.22 -29.82
C SER A 2 27.24 18.75 -29.12
N VAL A 3 27.25 20.04 -28.78
CA VAL A 3 26.07 20.73 -28.24
C VAL A 3 25.02 20.72 -29.33
N GLN A 4 23.94 19.98 -29.12
CA GLN A 4 22.87 19.88 -30.09
C GLN A 4 22.16 21.24 -30.19
N LYS A 5 22.31 21.93 -31.33
CA LYS A 5 21.71 23.24 -31.58
C LYS A 5 20.34 23.10 -32.24
N ARG A 6 19.43 24.05 -31.95
CA ARG A 6 18.14 24.16 -32.66
C ARG A 6 18.38 24.39 -34.15
N GLN A 7 17.55 23.77 -34.99
CA GLN A 7 17.56 23.98 -36.43
C GLN A 7 16.52 25.05 -36.81
N SER A 8 16.73 25.77 -37.92
CA SER A 8 15.72 26.73 -38.39
C SER A 8 14.44 25.99 -38.82
N VAL A 9 13.28 26.59 -38.54
CA VAL A 9 11.97 26.02 -38.93
C VAL A 9 11.88 25.84 -40.45
N VAL A 10 12.39 26.82 -41.21
CA VAL A 10 12.47 26.76 -42.68
C VAL A 10 13.32 25.57 -43.13
N GLY A 11 14.49 25.36 -42.52
CA GLY A 11 15.36 24.22 -42.82
C GLY A 11 14.69 22.87 -42.54
N LEU A 12 13.92 22.77 -41.45
CA LEU A 12 13.16 21.55 -41.14
C LEU A 12 12.06 21.27 -42.17
N ARG A 13 11.38 22.30 -42.68
CA ARG A 13 10.35 22.13 -43.72
C ARG A 13 10.95 21.67 -45.04
N ILE A 14 12.12 22.20 -45.42
CA ILE A 14 12.85 21.73 -46.61
C ILE A 14 13.21 20.23 -46.47
N LEU A 15 13.68 19.82 -45.30
CA LEU A 15 14.05 18.42 -45.03
C LEU A 15 12.83 17.49 -44.87
N ALA A 16 11.69 18.02 -44.43
CA ALA A 16 10.45 17.28 -44.22
C ALA A 16 9.22 18.15 -44.58
N PRO A 17 8.81 18.16 -45.87
CA PRO A 17 7.72 19.02 -46.36
C PRO A 17 6.38 18.81 -45.63
N LYS A 18 6.15 17.61 -45.07
CA LYS A 18 4.95 17.29 -44.28
C LYS A 18 4.76 18.18 -43.04
N LEU A 19 5.81 18.89 -42.60
CA LEU A 19 5.76 19.82 -41.47
C LEU A 19 5.10 21.16 -41.83
N GLU A 20 4.85 21.47 -43.10
CA GLU A 20 4.17 22.70 -43.53
C GLU A 20 2.77 22.86 -42.92
N LYS A 21 2.10 21.75 -42.61
CA LYS A 21 0.77 21.75 -41.95
C LYS A 21 0.79 22.22 -40.48
N PHE A 22 1.97 22.43 -39.89
CA PHE A 22 2.15 22.85 -38.51
C PHE A 22 2.73 24.26 -38.41
N SER A 23 2.28 25.02 -37.41
CA SER A 23 2.78 26.38 -37.19
C SER A 23 4.22 26.40 -36.69
N ASP A 24 4.92 27.52 -36.89
CA ASP A 24 6.32 27.69 -36.46
C ASP A 24 6.47 27.43 -34.96
N ARG A 25 5.53 27.95 -34.15
CA ARG A 25 5.48 27.72 -32.70
C ARG A 25 5.34 26.23 -32.35
N GLN A 26 4.55 25.45 -33.09
CA GLN A 26 4.41 24.01 -32.86
C GLN A 26 5.73 23.29 -33.14
N ILE A 27 6.41 23.64 -34.24
CA ILE A 27 7.70 23.05 -34.62
C ILE A 27 8.78 23.41 -33.58
N GLU A 28 8.83 24.64 -33.08
CA GLU A 28 9.77 25.06 -32.03
C GLU A 28 9.55 24.33 -30.69
N VAL A 29 8.28 24.11 -30.30
CA VAL A 29 7.96 23.32 -29.11
C VAL A 29 8.40 21.87 -29.31
N ALA A 30 8.17 21.29 -30.48
CA ALA A 30 8.64 19.93 -30.79
C ALA A 30 10.16 19.81 -30.76
N GLN A 31 10.89 20.80 -31.28
CA GLN A 31 12.35 20.87 -31.16
C GLN A 31 12.81 20.95 -29.70
N THR A 32 12.11 21.73 -28.87
CA THR A 32 12.42 21.82 -27.43
C THR A 32 12.36 20.45 -26.76
N TRP A 33 11.34 19.64 -27.09
CA TRP A 33 11.24 18.28 -26.59
C TRP A 33 12.28 17.34 -27.20
N ALA A 34 12.59 17.49 -28.49
CA ALA A 34 13.65 16.70 -29.12
C ALA A 34 15.00 16.90 -28.42
N LEU A 35 15.33 18.14 -28.03
CA LEU A 35 16.52 18.46 -27.23
C LEU A 35 16.44 17.86 -25.83
N GLN A 36 15.30 18.01 -25.14
CA GLN A 36 15.08 17.43 -23.81
C GLN A 36 15.29 15.90 -23.80
N PHE A 37 14.89 15.21 -24.87
CA PHE A 37 15.04 13.75 -25.03
C PHE A 37 16.33 13.34 -25.74
N ASN A 38 17.26 14.26 -26.02
CA ASN A 38 18.51 13.99 -26.74
C ASN A 38 18.29 13.21 -28.06
N VAL A 39 17.26 13.56 -28.82
CA VAL A 39 16.91 12.88 -30.08
C VAL A 39 18.00 13.17 -31.11
N PRO A 40 18.68 12.18 -31.71
CA PRO A 40 19.77 12.41 -32.65
C PRO A 40 19.36 13.29 -33.84
N PRO A 41 20.26 14.11 -34.41
CA PRO A 41 19.95 14.98 -35.56
C PRO A 41 19.36 14.22 -36.76
N SER A 42 19.83 12.98 -37.02
CA SER A 42 19.31 12.11 -38.09
C SER A 42 17.85 11.68 -37.89
N GLN A 43 17.33 11.82 -36.68
CA GLN A 43 15.97 11.41 -36.32
C GLN A 43 15.05 12.59 -35.98
N LEU A 44 15.57 13.83 -36.03
CA LEU A 44 14.88 15.02 -35.57
C LEU A 44 13.58 15.28 -36.33
N THR A 45 13.61 15.23 -37.67
CA THR A 45 12.42 15.46 -38.51
C THR A 45 11.34 14.39 -38.28
N SER A 46 11.75 13.13 -38.15
CA SER A 46 10.85 12.01 -37.84
C SER A 46 10.22 12.12 -36.45
N PHE A 47 11.00 12.53 -35.45
CA PHE A 47 10.48 12.81 -34.11
C PHE A 47 9.47 13.95 -34.12
N ILE A 48 9.78 15.07 -34.78
CA ILE A 48 8.89 16.24 -34.84
C ILE A 48 7.58 15.87 -35.53
N ASP A 49 7.62 15.20 -36.70
CA ASP A 49 6.39 14.79 -37.39
C ASP A 49 5.58 13.81 -36.53
N THR A 50 6.23 12.84 -35.87
CA THR A 50 5.57 11.87 -34.99
C THR A 50 4.89 12.53 -33.79
N TYR A 51 5.62 13.39 -33.07
CA TYR A 51 5.13 14.11 -31.90
C TYR A 51 3.98 15.04 -32.26
N LEU A 52 4.15 15.86 -33.30
CA LEU A 52 3.11 16.79 -33.72
C LEU A 52 1.89 16.04 -34.23
N SER A 53 2.06 15.03 -35.09
CA SER A 53 0.95 14.23 -35.62
C SER A 53 0.20 13.46 -34.52
N SER A 54 0.88 13.02 -33.46
CA SER A 54 0.25 12.32 -32.33
C SER A 54 -0.50 13.26 -31.39
N THR A 55 -0.13 14.53 -31.35
CA THR A 55 -0.70 15.54 -30.44
C THR A 55 -1.79 16.41 -31.05
N VAL A 56 -2.07 16.29 -32.36
CA VAL A 56 -3.14 17.05 -33.05
C VAL A 56 -4.55 16.68 -32.55
N HIS A 57 -4.77 15.41 -32.20
CA HIS A 57 -6.11 14.90 -31.85
C HIS A 57 -6.12 14.32 -30.45
N THR A 58 -7.19 14.55 -29.71
CA THR A 58 -7.41 13.84 -28.46
C THR A 58 -7.79 12.40 -28.79
N ARG A 59 -7.00 11.43 -28.33
CA ARG A 59 -7.29 9.98 -28.43
C ARG A 59 -8.39 9.55 -27.46
N CYS A 60 -9.24 10.49 -27.07
CA CYS A 60 -10.36 10.34 -26.17
C CYS A 60 -11.59 10.96 -26.84
N TRP A 61 -12.66 10.20 -26.98
CA TRP A 61 -13.91 10.64 -27.58
C TRP A 61 -15.09 9.79 -27.09
N CYS A 62 -16.31 10.32 -27.17
CA CYS A 62 -17.55 9.62 -26.85
C CYS A 62 -18.57 9.85 -27.98
N VAL A 63 -19.25 8.78 -28.40
CA VAL A 63 -20.24 8.77 -29.48
C VAL A 63 -21.49 8.02 -29.02
N ALA A 64 -22.65 8.66 -29.16
CA ALA A 64 -23.93 7.98 -29.04
C ALA A 64 -24.17 7.14 -30.29
N LEU A 65 -24.54 5.88 -30.08
CA LEU A 65 -24.86 4.95 -31.16
C LEU A 65 -26.33 5.10 -31.56
N PRO A 66 -26.66 4.83 -32.84
CA PRO A 66 -28.06 4.78 -33.26
C PRO A 66 -28.79 3.71 -32.45
N SER A 67 -29.95 4.06 -31.91
CA SER A 67 -30.87 3.12 -31.27
C SER A 67 -32.16 3.06 -32.08
N THR A 68 -32.75 1.87 -32.20
CA THR A 68 -34.09 1.68 -32.76
C THR A 68 -35.18 1.98 -31.74
N ASP A 69 -34.81 2.09 -30.46
CA ASP A 69 -35.68 2.41 -29.33
C ASP A 69 -35.16 3.71 -28.68
N ASP A 70 -36.00 4.74 -28.66
CA ASP A 70 -35.68 6.06 -28.10
C ASP A 70 -35.40 6.00 -26.58
N GLN A 71 -35.81 4.92 -25.90
CA GLN A 71 -35.62 4.75 -24.47
C GLN A 71 -34.22 4.24 -24.08
N THR A 72 -33.55 3.42 -24.91
CA THR A 72 -32.23 2.85 -24.58
C THR A 72 -31.09 3.52 -25.34
N ARG A 73 -30.39 4.46 -24.69
CA ARG A 73 -29.21 5.10 -25.28
C ARG A 73 -27.98 4.21 -25.15
N ARG A 74 -27.39 3.85 -26.30
CA ARG A 74 -26.11 3.11 -26.38
C ARG A 74 -24.96 4.06 -26.66
N LEU A 75 -23.79 3.81 -26.05
CA LEU A 75 -22.63 4.70 -26.20
C LEU A 75 -21.36 3.91 -26.44
N LEU A 76 -20.51 4.43 -27.31
CA LEU A 76 -19.13 3.98 -27.46
C LEU A 76 -18.19 5.14 -27.17
N ALA A 77 -17.29 4.92 -26.22
CA ALA A 77 -16.22 5.85 -25.89
C ALA A 77 -14.85 5.22 -26.14
N ARG A 78 -13.89 6.04 -26.56
CA ARG A 78 -12.49 5.70 -26.59
C ARG A 78 -11.77 6.45 -25.48
N ILE A 79 -10.93 5.74 -24.73
CA ILE A 79 -10.05 6.28 -23.71
C ILE A 79 -8.65 5.71 -23.96
N GLY A 80 -7.91 6.38 -24.83
CA GLY A 80 -6.57 5.96 -25.25
C GLY A 80 -6.58 4.64 -26.02
N ASP A 81 -6.02 3.60 -25.41
CA ASP A 81 -5.97 2.22 -25.91
C ASP A 81 -7.14 1.36 -25.41
N HIS A 82 -8.19 1.96 -24.87
CA HIS A 82 -9.41 1.26 -24.46
C HIS A 82 -10.63 1.80 -25.21
N LEU A 83 -11.53 0.89 -25.58
CA LEU A 83 -12.92 1.21 -25.90
C LEU A 83 -13.81 0.84 -24.74
N GLN A 84 -14.78 1.69 -24.44
CA GLN A 84 -15.77 1.50 -23.40
C GLN A 84 -17.16 1.61 -24.01
N TYR A 85 -17.98 0.61 -23.79
CA TYR A 85 -19.31 0.45 -24.36
C TYR A 85 -20.35 0.46 -23.25
N PHE A 86 -21.43 1.20 -23.46
CA PHE A 86 -22.65 1.11 -22.67
C PHE A 86 -23.76 0.55 -23.55
N ASP A 87 -24.31 -0.60 -23.18
CA ASP A 87 -25.33 -1.30 -23.95
C ASP A 87 -26.76 -0.82 -23.69
N GLY A 88 -26.92 0.18 -22.82
CA GLY A 88 -28.19 0.67 -22.29
C GLY A 88 -28.43 0.25 -20.84
N HIS A 89 -27.71 -0.77 -20.36
CA HIS A 89 -27.84 -1.29 -18.99
C HIS A 89 -26.48 -1.41 -18.29
N GLN A 90 -25.51 -2.04 -18.94
CA GLN A 90 -24.19 -2.35 -18.39
C GLN A 90 -23.09 -1.59 -19.13
N VAL A 91 -21.98 -1.40 -18.41
CA VAL A 91 -20.75 -0.84 -18.97
C VAL A 91 -19.71 -1.94 -19.13
N LYS A 92 -19.13 -2.01 -20.32
CA LYS A 92 -18.09 -2.98 -20.67
C LYS A 92 -16.91 -2.26 -21.32
N ALA A 93 -15.72 -2.84 -21.28
CA ALA A 93 -14.56 -2.27 -21.97
C ALA A 93 -13.69 -3.34 -22.61
N CYS A 94 -12.95 -2.94 -23.65
CA CYS A 94 -11.97 -3.79 -24.31
C CYS A 94 -10.69 -3.00 -24.56
N LYS A 95 -9.55 -3.69 -24.54
CA LYS A 95 -8.27 -3.13 -24.95
C LYS A 95 -8.14 -3.21 -26.46
N ILE A 96 -7.68 -2.11 -27.07
CA ILE A 96 -7.45 -1.98 -28.52
C ILE A 96 -5.97 -1.85 -28.82
N PHE A 97 -5.56 -2.37 -29.97
CA PHE A 97 -4.18 -2.37 -30.45
C PHE A 97 -4.09 -1.67 -31.81
N SER A 98 -2.88 -1.31 -32.24
CA SER A 98 -2.65 -0.67 -33.54
C SER A 98 -3.23 -1.46 -34.73
N LYS A 99 -3.18 -2.81 -34.66
CA LYS A 99 -3.75 -3.70 -35.68
C LYS A 99 -5.27 -3.60 -35.79
N ASP A 100 -5.95 -3.14 -34.76
CA ASP A 100 -7.41 -3.01 -34.75
C ASP A 100 -7.89 -1.80 -35.57
N ARG A 101 -6.98 -0.88 -35.95
CA ARG A 101 -7.27 0.30 -36.80
C ARG A 101 -8.42 1.18 -36.29
N VAL A 102 -8.55 1.33 -34.97
CA VAL A 102 -9.58 2.20 -34.36
C VAL A 102 -9.23 3.67 -34.57
N HIS A 103 -10.19 4.47 -35.03
CA HIS A 103 -10.01 5.89 -35.33
C HIS A 103 -9.58 6.70 -34.09
N LYS A 104 -8.50 7.48 -34.24
CA LYS A 104 -8.01 8.41 -33.20
C LYS A 104 -8.96 9.60 -33.02
N ARG A 105 -9.57 10.07 -34.11
CA ARG A 105 -10.62 11.10 -34.12
C ARG A 105 -11.98 10.49 -33.78
N LYS A 106 -12.89 11.33 -33.28
CA LYS A 106 -14.29 10.96 -33.03
C LYS A 106 -14.93 10.49 -34.36
N PRO A 107 -15.34 9.21 -34.48
CA PRO A 107 -16.00 8.70 -35.67
C PRO A 107 -17.48 9.16 -35.74
N THR A 108 -18.12 8.96 -36.89
CA THR A 108 -19.58 9.09 -37.02
C THR A 108 -20.28 7.95 -36.28
N ALA A 109 -21.58 8.13 -35.98
CA ALA A 109 -22.37 7.12 -35.26
C ALA A 109 -22.40 5.76 -35.98
N MET A 110 -22.56 5.74 -37.30
CA MET A 110 -22.53 4.51 -38.11
C MET A 110 -21.18 3.80 -38.03
N VAL A 111 -20.06 4.53 -38.12
CA VAL A 111 -18.72 3.94 -38.03
C VAL A 111 -18.46 3.40 -36.61
N ALA A 112 -18.93 4.09 -35.58
CA ALA A 112 -18.86 3.61 -34.19
C ALA A 112 -19.65 2.31 -34.00
N GLN A 113 -20.83 2.18 -34.62
CA GLN A 113 -21.63 0.97 -34.58
C GLN A 113 -20.93 -0.22 -35.28
N GLN A 114 -20.30 0.01 -36.42
CA GLN A 114 -19.49 -1.02 -37.09
C GLN A 114 -18.28 -1.46 -36.25
N LEU A 115 -17.65 -0.53 -35.52
CA LEU A 115 -16.58 -0.88 -34.59
C LEU A 115 -17.08 -1.81 -33.48
N LEU A 116 -18.26 -1.56 -32.92
CA LEU A 116 -18.83 -2.38 -31.86
C LEU A 116 -18.89 -3.87 -32.25
N LEU A 117 -19.40 -4.17 -33.44
CA LEU A 117 -19.52 -5.53 -33.98
C LEU A 117 -18.17 -6.24 -34.10
N ARG A 118 -17.08 -5.51 -34.30
CA ARG A 118 -15.72 -6.08 -34.42
C ARG A 118 -15.12 -6.53 -33.08
N PHE A 119 -15.66 -6.08 -31.95
CA PHE A 119 -15.09 -6.33 -30.62
C PHE A 119 -15.99 -7.15 -29.70
N GLU A 120 -17.08 -7.75 -30.22
CA GLU A 120 -18.10 -8.45 -29.44
C GLU A 120 -17.54 -9.50 -28.44
N LYS A 121 -16.44 -10.18 -28.78
CA LYS A 121 -15.80 -11.19 -27.92
C LYS A 121 -14.66 -10.65 -27.03
N ARG A 122 -14.42 -9.32 -27.00
CA ARG A 122 -13.23 -8.70 -26.38
C ARG A 122 -13.51 -7.84 -25.14
N TRP A 123 -14.75 -7.86 -24.64
CA TRP A 123 -15.27 -6.95 -23.62
C TRP A 123 -14.92 -7.31 -22.17
N TYR A 124 -13.63 -7.56 -21.89
CA TYR A 124 -13.13 -8.03 -20.59
C TYR A 124 -12.06 -7.11 -19.96
N ALA A 125 -11.90 -5.88 -20.47
CA ALA A 125 -10.95 -4.92 -19.91
C ALA A 125 -11.59 -4.03 -18.83
N ASP A 126 -10.74 -3.34 -18.05
CA ASP A 126 -11.19 -2.42 -17.01
C ASP A 126 -11.98 -1.24 -17.56
N VAL A 127 -13.08 -0.94 -16.89
CA VAL A 127 -13.97 0.19 -17.19
C VAL A 127 -13.60 1.39 -16.29
N LEU A 128 -13.82 2.61 -16.78
CA LEU A 128 -13.63 3.85 -16.04
C LEU A 128 -14.94 4.63 -15.92
N LEU A 129 -15.27 5.03 -14.69
CA LEU A 129 -16.35 5.99 -14.41
C LEU A 129 -15.83 7.32 -13.83
N THR A 130 -14.52 7.41 -13.55
CA THR A 130 -13.87 8.61 -13.02
C THR A 130 -12.44 8.74 -13.50
N SER A 131 -11.99 9.98 -13.72
CA SER A 131 -10.60 10.30 -14.04
C SER A 131 -9.69 10.39 -12.80
N PHE A 132 -10.25 10.29 -11.59
CA PHE A 132 -9.51 10.40 -10.33
C PHE A 132 -8.96 9.06 -9.80
N CYS A 133 -9.04 7.99 -10.60
CA CYS A 133 -8.54 6.66 -10.21
C CYS A 133 -7.14 6.36 -10.79
N LYS A 134 -6.45 5.38 -10.17
CA LYS A 134 -5.11 4.94 -10.58
C LYS A 134 -5.07 4.53 -12.06
N SER A 135 -6.03 3.72 -12.51
CA SER A 135 -6.10 3.25 -13.90
C SER A 135 -6.27 4.39 -14.91
N ALA A 136 -7.01 5.44 -14.58
CA ALA A 136 -7.09 6.64 -15.43
C ALA A 136 -5.75 7.39 -15.49
N GLY A 137 -5.05 7.46 -14.36
CA GLY A 137 -3.67 7.97 -14.27
C GLY A 137 -2.71 7.19 -15.16
N GLU A 138 -2.72 5.86 -15.07
CA GLU A 138 -1.89 4.97 -15.91
C GLU A 138 -2.20 5.14 -17.40
N ARG A 139 -3.47 5.24 -17.79
CA ARG A 139 -3.85 5.51 -19.19
C ARG A 139 -3.39 6.89 -19.66
N ALA A 140 -3.51 7.91 -18.82
CA ALA A 140 -3.00 9.26 -19.16
C ALA A 140 -1.47 9.27 -19.33
N LYS A 141 -0.76 8.51 -18.50
CA LYS A 141 0.69 8.29 -18.63
C LYS A 141 1.02 7.58 -19.93
N ALA A 142 0.36 6.46 -20.23
CA ALA A 142 0.54 5.70 -21.47
C ALA A 142 0.29 6.58 -22.71
N LEU A 143 -0.74 7.42 -22.69
CA LEU A 143 -1.02 8.40 -23.73
C LEU A 143 0.13 9.39 -23.94
N SER A 144 0.70 9.92 -22.84
CA SER A 144 1.86 10.84 -22.92
C SER A 144 3.12 10.17 -23.46
N ILE A 145 3.28 8.87 -23.20
CA ILE A 145 4.39 8.07 -23.73
C ILE A 145 4.21 7.80 -25.22
N GLU A 146 3.00 7.44 -25.63
CA GLU A 146 2.65 7.21 -27.04
C GLU A 146 2.82 8.46 -27.92
N ASP A 147 2.78 9.68 -27.36
CA ASP A 147 3.11 10.91 -28.10
C ASP A 147 4.54 10.88 -28.68
N LEU A 148 5.44 10.08 -28.08
CA LEU A 148 6.82 9.92 -28.52
C LEU A 148 6.98 8.80 -29.57
N GLY A 149 5.94 8.02 -29.87
CA GLY A 149 5.97 6.96 -30.88
C GLY A 149 7.10 5.93 -30.69
N SER A 150 7.85 5.65 -31.75
CA SER A 150 8.97 4.69 -31.72
C SER A 150 10.16 5.14 -30.86
N PHE A 151 10.23 6.43 -30.53
CA PHE A 151 11.30 7.00 -29.71
C PHE A 151 11.18 6.62 -28.23
N ASN A 152 10.03 6.11 -27.79
CA ASN A 152 9.83 5.56 -26.45
C ASN A 152 10.72 4.33 -26.15
N ARG A 153 11.17 3.57 -27.18
CA ARG A 153 11.92 2.31 -26.99
C ARG A 153 13.33 2.47 -26.37
N ARG A 154 13.79 3.69 -26.10
CA ARG A 154 15.12 3.97 -25.53
C ARG A 154 15.17 4.07 -24.01
N GLY A 155 14.13 3.63 -23.30
CA GLY A 155 14.13 3.65 -21.83
C GLY A 155 14.08 5.07 -21.26
N PHE A 156 13.37 5.98 -21.94
CA PHE A 156 13.06 7.31 -21.40
C PHE A 156 12.09 7.14 -20.23
N ASP A 157 12.64 6.87 -19.06
CA ASP A 157 11.88 6.64 -17.86
C ASP A 157 11.41 7.98 -17.26
N TRP A 158 10.51 7.89 -16.28
CA TRP A 158 10.03 8.98 -15.44
C TRP A 158 11.11 9.44 -14.45
N THR A 159 12.35 9.59 -14.93
CA THR A 159 13.42 10.20 -14.16
C THR A 159 13.07 11.66 -13.88
N ALA A 160 13.58 12.21 -12.78
CA ALA A 160 13.35 13.60 -12.39
C ALA A 160 13.62 14.60 -13.54
N SER A 161 14.55 14.27 -14.43
CA SER A 161 14.91 15.05 -15.61
C SER A 161 13.77 15.21 -16.63
N ASN A 162 12.87 14.22 -16.80
CA ASN A 162 11.82 14.26 -17.84
C ASN A 162 10.45 14.71 -17.32
N ASN A 163 10.32 14.97 -16.02
CA ASN A 163 9.07 15.41 -15.39
C ASN A 163 8.50 16.70 -16.00
N ARG A 164 9.35 17.56 -16.57
CA ARG A 164 8.93 18.79 -17.26
C ARG A 164 8.02 18.50 -18.47
N TYR A 165 8.22 17.37 -19.15
CA TYR A 165 7.35 16.91 -20.22
C TYR A 165 6.14 16.16 -19.66
N PHE A 166 6.41 15.11 -18.89
CA PHE A 166 5.38 14.13 -18.56
C PHE A 166 4.33 14.64 -17.57
N ASN A 167 4.69 15.50 -16.61
CA ASN A 167 3.72 16.01 -15.63
C ASN A 167 2.63 16.88 -16.28
N PRO A 168 2.97 17.93 -17.07
CA PRO A 168 1.95 18.69 -17.79
C PRO A 168 1.16 17.83 -18.78
N ARG A 169 1.83 16.89 -19.47
CA ARG A 169 1.18 16.08 -20.51
C ARG A 169 0.20 15.06 -19.94
N THR A 170 0.54 14.42 -18.82
CA THR A 170 -0.37 13.54 -18.08
C THR A 170 -1.58 14.31 -17.59
N ARG A 171 -1.39 15.52 -17.02
CA ARG A 171 -2.50 16.38 -16.59
C ARG A 171 -3.41 16.78 -17.76
N PHE A 172 -2.83 17.07 -18.92
CA PHE A 172 -3.60 17.32 -20.14
C PHE A 172 -4.48 16.12 -20.51
N TYR A 173 -3.92 14.90 -20.56
CA TYR A 173 -4.70 13.71 -20.88
C TYR A 173 -5.75 13.38 -19.82
N LEU A 174 -5.46 13.55 -18.53
CA LEU A 174 -6.44 13.39 -17.47
C LEU A 174 -7.67 14.29 -17.67
N LYS A 175 -7.48 15.55 -18.11
CA LYS A 175 -8.59 16.45 -18.46
C LYS A 175 -9.41 15.91 -19.64
N GLN A 176 -8.76 15.36 -20.67
CA GLN A 176 -9.46 14.79 -21.83
C GLN A 176 -10.23 13.52 -21.49
N ILE A 177 -9.65 12.65 -20.66
CA ILE A 177 -10.31 11.47 -20.11
C ILE A 177 -11.53 11.92 -19.29
N GLY A 178 -11.36 12.90 -18.39
CA GLY A 178 -12.46 13.45 -17.58
C GLY A 178 -13.60 14.03 -18.42
N SER A 179 -13.29 14.79 -19.48
CA SER A 179 -14.29 15.33 -20.41
C SER A 179 -15.08 14.23 -21.13
N THR A 180 -14.37 13.20 -21.61
CA THR A 180 -14.97 12.04 -22.27
C THR A 180 -15.86 11.25 -21.32
N LEU A 181 -15.38 11.01 -20.10
CA LEU A 181 -16.14 10.32 -19.05
C LEU A 181 -17.35 11.14 -18.60
N LYS A 182 -17.29 12.47 -18.58
CA LYS A 182 -18.44 13.32 -18.28
C LYS A 182 -19.56 13.09 -19.30
N GLN A 183 -19.23 13.13 -20.60
CA GLN A 183 -20.20 12.85 -21.68
C GLN A 183 -20.74 11.42 -21.58
N PHE A 184 -19.88 10.45 -21.31
CA PHE A 184 -20.28 9.06 -21.11
C PHE A 184 -21.27 8.93 -19.95
N CYS A 185 -20.88 9.38 -18.74
CA CYS A 185 -21.67 9.29 -17.51
C CYS A 185 -23.00 10.02 -17.56
N GLN A 186 -23.15 11.07 -18.37
CA GLN A 186 -24.42 11.78 -18.54
C GLN A 186 -25.53 10.92 -19.15
N CYS A 187 -25.18 9.82 -19.80
CA CYS A 187 -26.13 8.93 -20.45
C CYS A 187 -26.31 7.58 -19.73
N LEU A 188 -25.56 7.34 -18.65
CA LEU A 188 -25.81 6.20 -17.76
C LEU A 188 -27.02 6.51 -16.87
N ASP A 189 -27.51 5.50 -16.16
CA ASP A 189 -28.57 5.67 -15.17
C ASP A 189 -28.08 6.58 -14.02
N GLN A 190 -28.74 7.73 -13.86
CA GLN A 190 -28.32 8.73 -12.88
C GLN A 190 -28.61 8.31 -11.44
N GLU A 191 -29.63 7.49 -11.19
CA GLU A 191 -29.92 6.98 -9.85
C GLU A 191 -28.81 5.99 -9.42
N LEU A 192 -28.42 5.08 -10.32
CA LEU A 192 -27.34 4.14 -10.05
C LEU A 192 -26.00 4.86 -9.85
N LEU A 193 -25.70 5.84 -10.71
CA LEU A 193 -24.51 6.68 -10.54
C LEU A 193 -24.51 7.45 -9.22
N PHE A 194 -25.65 7.99 -8.80
CA PHE A 194 -25.79 8.64 -7.51
C PHE A 194 -25.56 7.65 -6.37
N ALA A 195 -26.15 6.46 -6.42
CA ALA A 195 -26.01 5.44 -5.39
C ALA A 195 -24.55 5.01 -5.16
N ILE A 196 -23.81 4.69 -6.23
CA ILE A 196 -22.40 4.28 -6.12
C ILE A 196 -21.49 5.43 -5.65
N ARG A 197 -21.82 6.69 -5.98
CA ARG A 197 -21.09 7.88 -5.52
C ARG A 197 -21.35 8.17 -4.05
N SER A 198 -22.60 8.01 -3.60
CA SER A 198 -22.99 8.13 -2.19
C SER A 198 -22.32 7.07 -1.31
N ALA A 199 -22.11 5.86 -1.85
CA ALA A 199 -21.29 4.83 -1.23
C ALA A 199 -19.76 5.04 -1.39
N GLN A 200 -19.33 6.20 -1.92
CA GLN A 200 -17.92 6.55 -2.22
C GLN A 200 -17.16 5.47 -2.99
N CYS A 201 -17.87 4.73 -3.84
CA CYS A 201 -17.37 3.60 -4.60
C CYS A 201 -17.81 3.72 -6.06
N PRO A 202 -17.26 4.69 -6.84
CA PRO A 202 -17.59 4.88 -8.26
C PRO A 202 -16.97 3.77 -9.14
N SER A 203 -17.23 2.52 -8.78
CA SER A 203 -16.72 1.32 -9.43
C SER A 203 -17.70 0.86 -10.51
N PRO A 204 -17.21 0.57 -11.72
CA PRO A 204 -18.04 -0.04 -12.76
C PRO A 204 -18.59 -1.42 -12.38
N LYS A 205 -17.84 -2.23 -11.61
CA LYS A 205 -18.32 -3.53 -11.11
C LYS A 205 -19.59 -3.34 -10.26
N LEU A 206 -19.58 -2.35 -9.37
CA LEU A 206 -20.75 -2.04 -8.53
C LEU A 206 -21.91 -1.45 -9.35
N TYR A 207 -21.63 -0.61 -10.35
CA TYR A 207 -22.66 -0.11 -11.26
C TYR A 207 -23.34 -1.27 -12.02
N ASN A 208 -22.55 -2.15 -12.64
CA ASN A 208 -23.07 -3.30 -13.38
C ASN A 208 -23.83 -4.27 -12.47
N TRP A 209 -23.36 -4.47 -11.24
CA TRP A 209 -24.07 -5.24 -10.23
C TRP A 209 -25.46 -4.64 -9.95
N LEU A 210 -25.58 -3.33 -9.77
CA LEU A 210 -26.91 -2.71 -9.59
C LEU A 210 -27.81 -2.85 -10.82
N ALA A 211 -27.23 -2.85 -12.03
CA ALA A 211 -27.96 -2.88 -13.29
C ALA A 211 -28.40 -4.28 -13.76
N GLN A 212 -27.84 -5.36 -13.21
CA GLN A 212 -28.01 -6.73 -13.71
C GLN A 212 -29.17 -7.54 -13.12
N GLY A 213 -29.63 -7.22 -11.91
CA GLY A 213 -30.66 -8.00 -11.22
C GLY A 213 -31.88 -7.16 -10.84
N ASP A 214 -32.53 -7.49 -9.71
CA ASP A 214 -33.62 -6.68 -9.18
C ASP A 214 -33.07 -5.36 -8.66
N ARG A 215 -33.10 -4.35 -9.53
CA ARG A 215 -32.62 -2.99 -9.26
C ARG A 215 -33.14 -2.45 -7.93
N LYS A 216 -34.43 -2.66 -7.62
CA LYS A 216 -35.05 -2.11 -6.43
C LYS A 216 -34.46 -2.77 -5.18
N ARG A 217 -34.35 -4.10 -5.17
CA ARG A 217 -33.77 -4.84 -4.05
C ARG A 217 -32.28 -4.59 -3.90
N ARG A 218 -31.51 -4.56 -4.99
CA ARG A 218 -30.06 -4.27 -4.96
C ARG A 218 -29.76 -2.85 -4.47
N LEU A 219 -30.55 -1.84 -4.88
CA LEU A 219 -30.44 -0.49 -4.34
C LEU A 219 -30.80 -0.42 -2.85
N GLN A 220 -31.83 -1.15 -2.41
CA GLN A 220 -32.17 -1.26 -0.99
C GLN A 220 -31.04 -1.93 -0.19
N ALA A 221 -30.45 -3.00 -0.70
CA ALA A 221 -29.32 -3.67 -0.07
C ALA A 221 -28.10 -2.74 0.06
N LEU A 222 -27.75 -2.00 -1.00
CA LEU A 222 -26.67 -1.01 -0.95
C LEU A 222 -26.96 0.11 0.06
N LYS A 223 -28.20 0.59 0.15
CA LYS A 223 -28.59 1.61 1.13
C LYS A 223 -28.51 1.08 2.57
N ALA A 224 -28.93 -0.17 2.79
CA ALA A 224 -28.90 -0.81 4.11
C ALA A 224 -27.48 -1.16 4.57
N GLN A 225 -26.57 -1.45 3.64
CA GLN A 225 -25.20 -1.87 3.91
C GLN A 225 -24.21 -1.17 2.96
N PRO A 226 -23.99 0.14 3.11
CA PRO A 226 -23.21 0.94 2.16
C PRO A 226 -21.70 0.68 2.23
N VAL A 227 -21.23 -0.04 3.26
CA VAL A 227 -19.82 -0.41 3.43
C VAL A 227 -19.56 -1.85 2.96
N LEU A 228 -20.31 -2.82 3.49
CA LEU A 228 -20.08 -4.25 3.21
C LEU A 228 -20.50 -4.68 1.81
N ILE A 229 -21.61 -4.16 1.25
CA ILE A 229 -22.06 -4.56 -0.09
C ILE A 229 -21.03 -4.19 -1.16
N PRO A 230 -20.53 -2.94 -1.23
CA PRO A 230 -19.48 -2.62 -2.20
C PRO A 230 -18.22 -3.46 -2.03
N LEU A 231 -17.83 -3.82 -0.80
CA LEU A 231 -16.68 -4.70 -0.57
C LEU A 231 -16.87 -6.07 -1.19
N LEU A 232 -18.01 -6.70 -0.93
CA LEU A 232 -18.32 -8.04 -1.41
C LEU A 232 -18.55 -8.12 -2.91
N VAL A 233 -19.06 -7.04 -3.51
CA VAL A 233 -19.21 -6.94 -4.97
C VAL A 233 -17.84 -6.79 -5.67
N LEU A 234 -16.86 -6.19 -4.99
CA LEU A 234 -15.54 -5.93 -5.58
C LEU A 234 -14.48 -6.99 -5.26
N ALA A 235 -14.65 -7.75 -4.19
CA ALA A 235 -13.74 -8.80 -3.78
C ALA A 235 -13.61 -9.90 -4.84
N ASP A 236 -12.43 -10.51 -4.90
CA ASP A 236 -12.13 -11.58 -5.86
C ASP A 236 -12.63 -12.94 -5.37
N GLN A 237 -12.90 -13.08 -4.06
CA GLN A 237 -13.38 -14.30 -3.42
C GLN A 237 -14.69 -14.08 -2.69
N TRP A 238 -15.49 -15.14 -2.62
CA TRP A 238 -16.70 -15.15 -1.80
C TRP A 238 -16.39 -15.66 -0.40
N PRO A 239 -16.86 -14.96 0.65
CA PRO A 239 -16.77 -15.46 2.01
C PRO A 239 -17.84 -16.52 2.20
N TRP A 240 -17.55 -17.77 1.84
CA TRP A 240 -18.36 -18.91 2.24
C TRP A 240 -17.78 -19.50 3.54
N PRO A 241 -18.59 -19.68 4.60
CA PRO A 241 -18.10 -20.22 5.87
C PRO A 241 -17.43 -21.59 5.72
N TRP A 242 -16.27 -21.77 6.36
CA TRP A 242 -15.47 -22.98 6.32
C TRP A 242 -15.43 -23.65 7.69
N ASP A 243 -15.74 -24.93 7.74
CA ASP A 243 -15.49 -25.77 8.91
C ASP A 243 -14.05 -26.31 8.84
N GLY A 244 -13.17 -25.72 9.65
CA GLY A 244 -11.77 -26.12 9.73
C GLY A 244 -11.53 -27.51 10.33
N GLN A 245 -12.48 -28.05 11.11
CA GLN A 245 -12.35 -29.40 11.69
C GLN A 245 -12.71 -30.45 10.66
N GLN A 246 -13.82 -30.23 9.95
CA GLN A 246 -14.31 -31.17 8.94
C GLN A 246 -13.66 -30.98 7.57
N GLN A 247 -12.92 -29.87 7.38
CA GLN A 247 -12.33 -29.48 6.10
C GLN A 247 -13.39 -29.40 4.99
N VAL A 248 -14.54 -28.79 5.30
CA VAL A 248 -15.64 -28.59 4.34
C VAL A 248 -16.26 -27.22 4.47
N TYR A 249 -16.81 -26.70 3.36
CA TYR A 249 -17.66 -25.52 3.39
C TYR A 249 -18.94 -25.81 4.18
N MET A 250 -19.42 -24.91 5.02
CA MET A 250 -20.63 -25.14 5.82
C MET A 250 -21.89 -25.15 4.93
N ASN A 251 -22.96 -25.82 5.36
CA ASN A 251 -24.26 -25.74 4.70
C ASN A 251 -24.90 -24.36 4.88
N CYS A 252 -25.53 -23.86 3.83
CA CYS A 252 -26.28 -22.61 3.84
C CYS A 252 -27.64 -22.80 4.52
N PRO A 253 -28.02 -21.90 5.46
CA PRO A 253 -29.36 -21.89 6.03
C PRO A 253 -30.47 -21.51 5.05
N TRP A 254 -30.11 -20.97 3.88
CA TRP A 254 -31.05 -20.55 2.84
C TRP A 254 -30.92 -21.46 1.63
N ASP A 255 -31.98 -22.18 1.30
CA ASP A 255 -32.02 -23.14 0.20
C ASP A 255 -31.68 -22.49 -1.14
N GLU A 256 -32.06 -21.21 -1.32
CA GLU A 256 -31.79 -20.44 -2.54
C GLU A 256 -30.29 -20.25 -2.81
N LEU A 257 -29.47 -20.26 -1.75
CA LEU A 257 -28.01 -20.11 -1.85
C LEU A 257 -27.28 -21.45 -1.78
N GLN A 258 -27.88 -22.49 -1.20
CA GLN A 258 -27.23 -23.79 -0.99
C GLN A 258 -26.74 -24.43 -2.29
N ALA A 259 -27.47 -24.23 -3.40
CA ALA A 259 -27.06 -24.70 -4.73
C ALA A 259 -25.72 -24.11 -5.22
N TRP A 260 -25.25 -23.03 -4.60
CA TRP A 260 -24.02 -22.31 -4.93
C TRP A 260 -22.89 -22.56 -3.94
N ARG A 261 -23.06 -23.52 -3.02
CA ARG A 261 -22.02 -23.93 -2.08
C ARG A 261 -20.77 -24.34 -2.86
N PRO A 262 -19.60 -23.75 -2.59
CA PRO A 262 -18.37 -24.16 -3.24
C PRO A 262 -18.01 -25.61 -2.91
N TYR A 263 -17.41 -26.30 -3.86
CA TYR A 263 -16.83 -27.63 -3.67
C TYR A 263 -15.32 -27.51 -3.50
N TRP A 264 -14.77 -28.29 -2.56
CA TRP A 264 -13.33 -28.38 -2.34
C TRP A 264 -12.71 -29.32 -3.38
N SER A 265 -11.71 -28.83 -4.12
CA SER A 265 -10.93 -29.58 -5.12
C SER A 265 -9.45 -29.36 -4.81
N GLU A 266 -8.68 -30.44 -4.70
CA GLU A 266 -7.23 -30.42 -4.42
C GLU A 266 -6.43 -29.62 -5.48
N ASP A 267 -6.93 -29.59 -6.71
CA ASP A 267 -6.42 -28.74 -7.78
C ASP A 267 -7.02 -27.33 -7.66
N ARG A 268 -6.26 -26.46 -6.97
CA ARG A 268 -6.54 -25.05 -6.70
C ARG A 268 -7.05 -24.28 -7.93
N TYR A 269 -8.35 -24.06 -8.03
CA TYR A 269 -8.95 -22.80 -8.51
C TYR A 269 -10.30 -22.61 -7.83
N LEU A 270 -10.41 -21.59 -6.96
CA LEU A 270 -11.68 -21.08 -6.48
C LEU A 270 -12.54 -20.71 -7.69
N ILE A 271 -13.76 -21.24 -7.72
CA ILE A 271 -14.76 -21.02 -8.77
C ILE A 271 -14.80 -19.53 -9.14
N SER A 272 -14.51 -19.22 -10.40
CA SER A 272 -14.62 -17.86 -10.92
C SER A 272 -16.07 -17.41 -10.75
N ALA A 273 -16.25 -16.36 -9.95
CA ALA A 273 -17.54 -15.74 -9.70
C ALA A 273 -18.11 -15.09 -10.98
N GLU A 274 -18.70 -15.89 -11.87
CA GLU A 274 -19.45 -15.34 -13.01
C GLU A 274 -20.67 -14.56 -12.52
N GLU A 275 -21.20 -14.87 -11.32
CA GLU A 275 -22.31 -14.13 -10.71
C GLU A 275 -22.12 -13.88 -9.21
N CYS A 276 -21.91 -12.64 -8.78
CA CYS A 276 -21.69 -12.26 -7.38
C CYS A 276 -22.81 -12.79 -6.45
N LEU A 277 -22.46 -13.63 -5.46
CA LEU A 277 -23.38 -14.21 -4.47
C LEU A 277 -24.29 -13.17 -3.79
N VAL A 278 -23.76 -11.97 -3.52
CA VAL A 278 -24.52 -10.87 -2.92
C VAL A 278 -25.64 -10.35 -3.82
N GLY A 279 -25.48 -10.48 -5.15
CA GLY A 279 -26.55 -10.23 -6.11
C GLY A 279 -27.74 -11.14 -5.88
N ARG A 280 -27.50 -12.44 -5.70
CA ARG A 280 -28.56 -13.42 -5.41
C ARG A 280 -29.24 -13.16 -4.08
N ILE A 281 -28.48 -12.83 -3.05
CA ILE A 281 -29.01 -12.50 -1.72
C ILE A 281 -30.00 -11.34 -1.81
N ALA A 282 -29.60 -10.28 -2.51
CA ALA A 282 -30.46 -9.12 -2.72
C ALA A 282 -31.68 -9.48 -3.56
N ASP A 283 -31.49 -10.15 -4.70
CA ASP A 283 -32.57 -10.45 -5.65
C ASP A 283 -33.60 -11.42 -5.08
N ALA A 284 -33.18 -12.42 -4.28
CA ALA A 284 -34.08 -13.32 -3.57
C ALA A 284 -34.81 -12.64 -2.41
N GLY A 285 -34.34 -11.47 -1.94
CA GLY A 285 -34.96 -10.73 -0.84
C GLY A 285 -34.67 -11.35 0.53
N LEU A 286 -33.52 -12.03 0.66
CA LEU A 286 -33.09 -12.65 1.91
C LEU A 286 -32.82 -11.61 3.00
N PRO A 287 -32.94 -11.99 4.30
CA PRO A 287 -32.69 -11.07 5.40
C PRO A 287 -31.23 -10.64 5.47
N LEU A 288 -30.91 -9.52 4.81
CA LEU A 288 -29.54 -9.13 4.50
C LEU A 288 -28.57 -9.13 5.69
N SER A 289 -29.00 -8.64 6.86
CA SER A 289 -28.14 -8.61 8.05
C SER A 289 -27.82 -10.02 8.58
N ASP A 290 -28.76 -10.95 8.49
CA ASP A 290 -28.58 -12.34 8.92
C ASP A 290 -27.72 -13.10 7.92
N THR A 291 -27.98 -12.92 6.62
CA THR A 291 -27.19 -13.56 5.57
C THR A 291 -25.75 -13.09 5.56
N LEU A 292 -25.50 -11.78 5.71
CA LEU A 292 -24.14 -11.27 5.80
C LEU A 292 -23.43 -11.70 7.09
N ALA A 293 -24.13 -11.77 8.22
CA ALA A 293 -23.56 -12.26 9.48
C ALA A 293 -23.12 -13.72 9.36
N TRP A 294 -23.95 -14.56 8.74
CA TRP A 294 -23.62 -15.95 8.46
C TRP A 294 -22.44 -16.07 7.48
N LEU A 295 -22.49 -15.40 6.32
CA LEU A 295 -21.43 -15.47 5.30
C LEU A 295 -20.07 -15.05 5.85
N LEU A 296 -20.04 -13.95 6.58
CA LEU A 296 -18.81 -13.36 7.09
C LEU A 296 -18.35 -13.96 8.42
N GLN A 297 -19.10 -14.93 8.97
CA GLN A 297 -18.87 -15.51 10.30
C GLN A 297 -18.70 -14.41 11.37
N ALA A 298 -19.60 -13.42 11.34
CA ALA A 298 -19.51 -12.22 12.16
C ALA A 298 -20.78 -12.03 13.02
N PRO A 299 -20.66 -11.42 14.22
CA PRO A 299 -21.83 -11.13 15.04
C PRO A 299 -22.84 -10.24 14.28
N ARG A 300 -24.13 -10.59 14.34
CA ARG A 300 -25.21 -9.80 13.72
C ARG A 300 -25.20 -8.33 14.13
N ALA A 301 -24.83 -8.05 15.38
CA ALA A 301 -24.71 -6.70 15.90
C ALA A 301 -23.59 -5.89 15.21
N ALA A 302 -22.48 -6.53 14.82
CA ALA A 302 -21.38 -5.89 14.10
C ALA A 302 -21.79 -5.53 12.66
N VAL A 303 -22.49 -6.44 11.97
CA VAL A 303 -23.04 -6.19 10.63
C VAL A 303 -24.06 -5.05 10.65
N ARG A 304 -24.99 -5.06 11.61
CA ARG A 304 -25.97 -3.97 11.79
C ARG A 304 -25.28 -2.63 12.08
N TYR A 305 -24.25 -2.66 12.93
CA TYR A 305 -23.48 -1.47 13.26
C TYR A 305 -22.83 -0.86 12.00
N LEU A 306 -22.16 -1.67 11.18
CA LEU A 306 -21.55 -1.19 9.93
C LEU A 306 -22.58 -0.66 8.92
N GLY A 307 -23.79 -1.21 8.90
CA GLY A 307 -24.89 -0.68 8.08
C GLY A 307 -25.35 0.73 8.48
N GLN A 308 -25.13 1.11 9.74
CA GLN A 308 -25.45 2.44 10.28
C GLN A 308 -24.29 3.43 10.15
N GLN A 309 -23.07 2.96 9.85
CA GLN A 309 -21.90 3.81 9.71
C GLN A 309 -21.93 4.61 8.41
N ARG A 310 -21.44 5.85 8.46
CA ARG A 310 -21.18 6.62 7.25
C ARG A 310 -19.92 6.08 6.60
N VAL A 311 -19.96 5.88 5.29
CA VAL A 311 -18.79 5.43 4.51
C VAL A 311 -17.58 6.37 4.69
N PHE A 312 -17.83 7.67 4.90
CA PHE A 312 -16.77 8.64 5.20
C PHE A 312 -15.96 8.30 6.45
N ASP A 313 -16.61 7.72 7.47
CA ASP A 313 -15.98 7.40 8.75
C ASP A 313 -15.16 6.11 8.68
N THR A 314 -15.73 5.04 8.12
CA THR A 314 -15.06 3.73 7.99
C THR A 314 -13.99 3.72 6.90
N GLY A 315 -14.09 4.63 5.92
CA GLY A 315 -13.45 4.53 4.62
C GLY A 315 -14.29 3.73 3.62
N SER A 316 -14.10 4.00 2.33
CA SER A 316 -14.83 3.32 1.25
C SER A 316 -14.25 1.94 0.94
N ALA A 317 -15.04 1.10 0.27
CA ALA A 317 -14.60 -0.22 -0.17
C ALA A 317 -13.29 -0.19 -0.98
N LEU A 318 -13.11 0.81 -1.83
CA LEU A 318 -11.88 0.99 -2.60
C LEU A 318 -10.65 1.22 -1.70
N THR A 319 -10.81 2.02 -0.64
CA THR A 319 -9.71 2.26 0.32
C THR A 319 -9.36 1.02 1.13
N ARG A 320 -10.36 0.20 1.45
CA ARG A 320 -10.18 -1.05 2.19
C ARG A 320 -9.51 -2.12 1.35
N ILE A 321 -9.97 -2.34 0.11
CA ILE A 321 -9.33 -3.29 -0.82
C ILE A 321 -7.88 -2.89 -1.09
N SER A 322 -7.59 -1.59 -1.23
CA SER A 322 -6.21 -1.11 -1.39
C SER A 322 -5.32 -1.38 -0.17
N ARG A 323 -5.91 -1.57 1.02
CA ARG A 323 -5.19 -1.72 2.28
C ARG A 323 -5.07 -3.18 2.72
N GLU A 324 -6.16 -3.92 2.62
CA GLU A 324 -6.31 -5.30 3.13
C GLU A 324 -6.22 -6.34 2.00
N GLY A 325 -6.14 -5.89 0.74
CA GLY A 325 -6.15 -6.76 -0.44
C GLY A 325 -7.56 -7.18 -0.86
N PRO A 326 -7.72 -7.79 -2.05
CA PRO A 326 -9.02 -8.14 -2.60
C PRO A 326 -9.64 -9.43 -2.02
N GLN A 327 -8.90 -10.22 -1.23
CA GLN A 327 -9.37 -11.52 -0.75
C GLN A 327 -10.14 -11.47 0.58
N GLY A 328 -9.90 -10.45 1.41
CA GLY A 328 -10.57 -10.31 2.70
C GLY A 328 -10.68 -8.87 3.20
N PRO A 329 -11.19 -7.91 2.39
CA PRO A 329 -11.16 -6.48 2.72
C PRO A 329 -12.15 -6.05 3.81
N TRP A 330 -12.78 -6.99 4.53
CA TRP A 330 -13.79 -6.75 5.58
C TRP A 330 -13.33 -7.15 6.99
N HIS A 331 -12.24 -7.91 7.14
CA HIS A 331 -11.87 -8.49 8.44
C HIS A 331 -11.63 -7.42 9.50
N ARG A 332 -10.86 -6.37 9.20
CA ARG A 332 -10.57 -5.31 10.18
C ARG A 332 -11.79 -4.44 10.51
N LEU A 333 -12.69 -4.26 9.54
CA LEU A 333 -13.96 -3.56 9.76
C LEU A 333 -14.87 -4.33 10.71
N LEU A 334 -15.03 -5.63 10.45
CA LEU A 334 -15.84 -6.51 11.30
C LEU A 334 -15.26 -6.65 12.69
N LEU A 335 -13.93 -6.72 12.79
CA LEU A 335 -13.25 -6.67 14.07
C LEU A 335 -13.62 -5.40 14.85
N GLY A 336 -13.41 -4.22 14.27
CA GLY A 336 -13.76 -2.94 14.92
C GLY A 336 -15.24 -2.83 15.30
N ALA A 337 -16.13 -3.33 14.45
CA ALA A 337 -17.56 -3.39 14.71
C ALA A 337 -17.94 -4.41 15.81
N SER A 338 -17.07 -5.35 16.14
CA SER A 338 -17.30 -6.38 17.16
C SER A 338 -16.77 -5.99 18.55
N LEU A 339 -16.07 -4.86 18.69
CA LEU A 339 -15.44 -4.42 19.96
C LEU A 339 -16.42 -3.85 21.01
N GLY A 340 -17.71 -4.18 20.94
CA GLY A 340 -18.73 -3.78 21.93
C GLY A 340 -18.71 -2.27 22.24
N ASN A 341 -18.41 -1.92 23.49
CA ASN A 341 -18.33 -0.53 23.97
C ASN A 341 -17.18 0.29 23.36
N ARG A 342 -16.22 -0.38 22.71
CA ARG A 342 -15.10 0.25 21.99
C ARG A 342 -15.34 0.28 20.47
N ARG A 343 -16.58 0.30 20.01
CA ARG A 343 -16.85 0.48 18.57
C ARG A 343 -16.39 1.87 18.09
N PRO A 344 -15.61 1.98 16.99
CA PRO A 344 -15.19 3.28 16.46
C PRO A 344 -16.35 4.05 15.83
N LEU A 345 -16.70 5.22 16.35
CA LEU A 345 -17.90 5.98 15.98
C LEU A 345 -17.70 7.02 14.86
N LYS A 346 -16.49 7.57 14.72
CA LYS A 346 -16.15 8.64 13.77
C LYS A 346 -14.87 8.31 13.03
N LYS A 347 -14.60 9.00 11.92
CA LYS A 347 -13.40 8.81 11.09
C LYS A 347 -12.09 8.72 11.86
N ALA A 348 -11.88 9.62 12.83
CA ALA A 348 -10.67 9.62 13.65
C ALA A 348 -10.52 8.32 14.46
N HIS A 349 -11.62 7.77 14.99
CA HIS A 349 -11.59 6.53 15.76
C HIS A 349 -11.19 5.35 14.89
N TRP A 350 -11.76 5.26 13.68
CA TRP A 350 -11.39 4.23 12.71
C TRP A 350 -9.92 4.34 12.31
N ILE A 351 -9.40 5.56 12.11
CA ILE A 351 -7.97 5.78 11.83
C ILE A 351 -7.11 5.24 12.98
N THR A 352 -7.44 5.56 14.24
CA THR A 352 -6.69 5.06 15.41
C THR A 352 -6.74 3.53 15.51
N LEU A 353 -7.93 2.92 15.40
CA LEU A 353 -8.07 1.45 15.41
C LEU A 353 -7.20 0.83 14.30
N PHE A 354 -7.30 1.35 13.09
CA PHE A 354 -6.56 0.80 11.97
C PHE A 354 -5.04 0.96 12.15
N ALA A 355 -4.58 2.08 12.69
CA ALA A 355 -3.17 2.28 13.02
C ALA A 355 -2.69 1.32 14.13
N LEU A 356 -3.54 1.01 15.12
CA LEU A 356 -3.27 -0.03 16.11
C LEU A 356 -3.09 -1.40 15.42
N LEU A 357 -4.05 -1.81 14.59
CA LEU A 357 -4.00 -3.11 13.90
C LEU A 357 -2.80 -3.26 12.96
N ASP A 358 -2.27 -2.17 12.38
CA ASP A 358 -1.06 -2.21 11.56
C ASP A 358 0.21 -2.53 12.37
N LYS A 359 0.21 -2.25 13.68
CA LYS A 359 1.37 -2.47 14.55
C LYS A 359 1.37 -3.82 15.25
N ILE A 360 0.23 -4.52 15.24
CA ILE A 360 0.09 -5.80 15.92
C ILE A 360 0.81 -6.90 15.13
N PRO A 361 1.69 -7.70 15.77
CA PRO A 361 2.33 -8.86 15.15
C PRO A 361 1.32 -9.86 14.58
N TYR A 362 1.66 -10.50 13.46
CA TYR A 362 0.77 -11.48 12.83
C TYR A 362 0.45 -12.65 13.78
N GLN A 363 1.40 -13.05 14.63
CA GLN A 363 1.21 -14.10 15.63
C GLN A 363 0.12 -13.72 16.64
N LEU A 364 0.06 -12.44 17.05
CA LEU A 364 -1.00 -11.96 17.93
C LEU A 364 -2.35 -11.95 17.19
N LEU A 365 -2.38 -11.49 15.94
CA LEU A 365 -3.62 -11.48 15.13
C LEU A 365 -4.19 -12.89 14.92
N ASP A 366 -3.33 -13.86 14.63
CA ASP A 366 -3.69 -15.25 14.34
C ASP A 366 -4.19 -15.99 15.59
N GLN A 367 -3.56 -15.75 16.74
CA GLN A 367 -3.88 -16.44 17.99
C GLN A 367 -5.01 -15.78 18.79
N THR A 368 -5.31 -14.50 18.55
CA THR A 368 -6.34 -13.78 19.30
C THR A 368 -7.75 -14.07 18.78
N GLN A 369 -8.52 -14.81 19.57
CA GLN A 369 -9.94 -15.06 19.30
C GLN A 369 -10.86 -14.03 19.99
N ASP A 370 -10.51 -13.59 21.22
CA ASP A 370 -11.29 -12.62 21.98
C ASP A 370 -10.57 -11.28 22.15
N TRP A 371 -10.91 -10.35 21.26
CA TRP A 371 -10.37 -9.00 21.27
C TRP A 371 -10.87 -8.14 22.43
N ASN A 372 -12.03 -8.44 23.00
CA ASN A 372 -12.51 -7.70 24.18
C ASN A 372 -11.67 -8.04 25.41
N ARG A 373 -11.25 -9.31 25.53
CA ARG A 373 -10.30 -9.76 26.55
C ARG A 373 -8.91 -9.16 26.33
N LEU A 374 -8.39 -9.19 25.10
CA LEU A 374 -7.10 -8.59 24.77
C LEU A 374 -7.06 -7.10 25.17
N LEU A 375 -8.12 -6.34 24.88
CA LEU A 375 -8.19 -4.91 25.19
C LEU A 375 -8.78 -4.61 26.58
N SER A 376 -8.87 -5.61 27.47
CA SER A 376 -9.35 -5.40 28.83
C SER A 376 -8.42 -4.45 29.59
N GLY A 377 -9.01 -3.45 30.27
CA GLY A 377 -8.28 -2.38 30.94
C GLY A 377 -7.64 -1.33 30.02
N CYS A 378 -7.79 -1.41 28.70
CA CYS A 378 -7.43 -0.33 27.77
C CYS A 378 -8.51 0.75 27.75
N PRO A 379 -8.18 1.99 27.29
CA PRO A 379 -9.16 3.04 27.07
C PRO A 379 -10.36 2.55 26.25
N THR A 380 -11.52 3.15 26.47
CA THR A 380 -12.71 2.87 25.65
C THR A 380 -12.89 3.87 24.50
N ASP A 381 -12.40 5.10 24.68
CA ASP A 381 -12.41 6.13 23.64
C ASP A 381 -11.17 6.00 22.76
N TRP A 382 -11.37 5.94 21.44
CA TRP A 382 -10.31 5.92 20.42
C TRP A 382 -9.62 7.26 20.23
N SER A 383 -10.13 8.33 20.85
CA SER A 383 -9.45 9.63 20.89
C SER A 383 -8.37 9.72 21.97
N ASP A 384 -8.23 8.69 22.82
CA ASP A 384 -7.24 8.68 23.90
C ASP A 384 -5.80 8.58 23.35
N ASP A 385 -4.91 9.47 23.80
CA ASP A 385 -3.51 9.52 23.39
C ASP A 385 -2.73 8.22 23.73
N ASN A 386 -3.18 7.45 24.72
CA ASN A 386 -2.56 6.20 25.14
C ASN A 386 -2.61 5.11 24.07
N TRP A 387 -3.51 5.18 23.08
CA TRP A 387 -3.55 4.20 21.98
C TRP A 387 -2.25 4.14 21.20
N SER A 388 -1.54 5.26 21.07
CA SER A 388 -0.23 5.30 20.43
C SER A 388 0.79 4.42 21.14
N LYS A 389 0.83 4.51 22.48
CA LYS A 389 1.67 3.70 23.35
C LYS A 389 1.24 2.22 23.33
N ILE A 390 -0.05 1.93 23.45
CA ILE A 390 -0.56 0.55 23.39
C ILE A 390 -0.13 -0.14 22.09
N ALA A 391 -0.22 0.57 20.97
CA ALA A 391 0.18 0.05 19.68
C ALA A 391 1.70 -0.17 19.57
N ASP A 392 2.50 0.64 20.28
CA ASP A 392 3.95 0.44 20.37
C ASP A 392 4.29 -0.77 21.25
N ASP A 393 3.66 -0.91 22.42
CA ASP A 393 3.87 -2.05 23.31
C ASP A 393 3.49 -3.38 22.61
N PHE A 394 2.44 -3.39 21.77
CA PHE A 394 2.13 -4.56 20.92
C PHE A 394 3.19 -4.81 19.84
N ARG A 395 3.77 -3.77 19.24
CA ARG A 395 4.83 -3.93 18.25
C ARG A 395 6.07 -4.57 18.87
N ASP A 396 6.41 -4.16 20.09
CA ASP A 396 7.57 -4.65 20.83
C ASP A 396 7.45 -6.16 21.15
N LEU A 397 6.25 -6.75 21.11
CA LEU A 397 6.06 -8.20 21.17
C LEU A 397 6.78 -8.96 20.04
N ASN A 398 7.05 -8.32 18.88
CA ASN A 398 7.88 -8.92 17.83
C ASN A 398 9.29 -9.26 18.34
N GLU A 399 9.81 -8.52 19.33
CA GLU A 399 11.15 -8.79 19.87
C GLU A 399 11.21 -10.16 20.54
N LEU A 400 10.17 -10.57 21.28
CA LEU A 400 10.10 -11.92 21.87
C LEU A 400 10.14 -13.01 20.78
N PHE A 401 9.36 -12.85 19.71
CA PHE A 401 9.31 -13.81 18.62
C PHE A 401 10.61 -13.84 17.79
N ASN A 402 11.28 -12.71 17.61
CA ASN A 402 12.52 -12.63 16.85
C ASN A 402 13.73 -13.24 17.59
N ASN A 403 13.64 -13.37 18.92
CA ASN A 403 14.72 -13.92 19.75
C ASN A 403 14.58 -15.42 20.04
N VAL A 404 13.51 -16.07 19.58
CA VAL A 404 13.26 -17.51 19.79
C VAL A 404 12.79 -18.15 18.49
N ASP A 405 13.66 -18.96 17.87
CA ASP A 405 13.37 -19.74 16.67
C ASP A 405 13.25 -21.24 17.03
N GLU A 406 12.28 -21.95 16.47
CA GLU A 406 12.09 -23.40 16.70
C GLU A 406 13.33 -24.21 16.27
N SER A 407 14.10 -23.71 15.31
CA SER A 407 15.32 -24.35 14.81
C SER A 407 16.52 -24.28 15.77
N ASP A 408 16.45 -23.44 16.82
CA ASP A 408 17.54 -23.29 17.79
C ASP A 408 17.57 -24.40 18.87
N GLY A 409 16.50 -25.21 18.97
CA GLY A 409 16.44 -26.41 19.80
C GLY A 409 15.09 -26.65 20.49
N PRO A 410 14.93 -27.79 21.20
CA PRO A 410 13.65 -28.16 21.83
C PRO A 410 13.10 -27.14 22.82
N ALA A 411 13.97 -26.50 23.61
CA ALA A 411 13.59 -25.47 24.58
C ALA A 411 13.00 -24.22 23.91
N SER A 412 13.54 -23.83 22.74
CA SER A 412 13.03 -22.71 21.94
C SER A 412 11.67 -23.03 21.32
N GLY A 413 11.50 -24.26 20.83
CA GLY A 413 10.19 -24.74 20.36
C GLY A 413 9.13 -24.72 21.46
N GLU A 414 9.46 -25.18 22.67
CA GLU A 414 8.57 -25.13 23.83
C GLU A 414 8.22 -23.69 24.23
N ALA A 415 9.21 -22.80 24.28
CA ALA A 415 9.02 -21.40 24.61
C ALA A 415 8.08 -20.71 23.61
N LEU A 416 8.23 -20.99 22.33
CA LEU A 416 7.36 -20.43 21.29
C LEU A 416 5.91 -20.91 21.42
N GLN A 417 5.69 -22.20 21.71
CA GLN A 417 4.35 -22.74 21.94
C GLN A 417 3.69 -22.15 23.19
N LYS A 418 4.44 -22.01 24.28
CA LYS A 418 3.97 -21.33 25.50
C LYS A 418 3.63 -19.87 25.24
N LEU A 419 4.46 -19.16 24.47
CA LEU A 419 4.23 -17.77 24.11
C LEU A 419 2.95 -17.61 23.28
N LYS A 420 2.73 -18.46 22.25
CA LYS A 420 1.49 -18.48 21.45
C LYS A 420 0.26 -18.73 22.34
N SER A 421 0.34 -19.72 23.23
CA SER A 421 -0.75 -20.08 24.15
C SER A 421 -1.07 -18.96 25.15
N PHE A 422 -0.04 -18.33 25.71
CA PHE A 422 -0.20 -17.17 26.60
C PHE A 422 -0.89 -16.02 25.87
N ILE A 423 -0.38 -15.64 24.70
CA ILE A 423 -0.91 -14.51 23.92
C ILE A 423 -2.37 -14.73 23.53
N ALA A 424 -2.78 -15.95 23.18
CA ALA A 424 -4.17 -16.28 22.83
C ALA A 424 -5.18 -15.92 23.92
N THR A 425 -4.74 -15.83 25.18
CA THR A 425 -5.61 -15.60 26.35
C THR A 425 -5.18 -14.39 27.19
N ALA A 426 -4.10 -13.70 26.84
CA ALA A 426 -3.59 -12.57 27.62
C ALA A 426 -4.34 -11.27 27.32
N SER A 427 -4.45 -10.43 28.34
CA SER A 427 -4.79 -9.01 28.18
C SER A 427 -3.56 -8.20 27.75
N TYR A 428 -3.79 -7.02 27.19
CA TYR A 428 -2.77 -6.04 26.85
C TYR A 428 -1.82 -5.79 28.02
N HIS A 429 -2.34 -5.59 29.25
CA HIS A 429 -1.51 -5.29 30.41
C HIS A 429 -0.57 -6.44 30.77
N GLN A 430 -1.02 -7.69 30.60
CA GLN A 430 -0.18 -8.87 30.81
C GLN A 430 0.90 -8.99 29.73
N ILE A 431 0.55 -8.74 28.46
CA ILE A 431 1.51 -8.72 27.35
C ILE A 431 2.54 -7.61 27.57
N ALA A 432 2.10 -6.38 27.86
CA ALA A 432 2.97 -5.25 28.14
C ALA A 432 3.88 -5.53 29.35
N SER A 433 3.38 -6.20 30.39
CA SER A 433 4.21 -6.61 31.53
C SER A 433 5.25 -7.67 31.15
N LEU A 434 4.90 -8.63 30.29
CA LEU A 434 5.83 -9.64 29.79
C LEU A 434 6.93 -8.98 28.95
N VAL A 435 6.57 -8.11 28.00
CA VAL A 435 7.49 -7.37 27.14
C VAL A 435 8.45 -6.51 27.98
N ASN A 436 7.93 -5.73 28.94
CA ASN A 436 8.78 -4.95 29.83
C ASN A 436 9.74 -5.82 30.66
N GLY A 437 9.26 -6.97 31.16
CA GLY A 437 10.09 -7.93 31.88
C GLY A 437 11.18 -8.54 30.98
N PHE A 438 10.86 -8.80 29.72
CA PHE A 438 11.79 -9.34 28.74
C PHE A 438 12.88 -8.31 28.39
N HIS A 439 12.52 -7.04 28.19
CA HIS A 439 13.50 -5.97 27.94
C HIS A 439 14.52 -5.83 29.08
N LEU A 440 14.09 -6.01 30.32
CA LEU A 440 15.02 -6.02 31.47
C LEU A 440 15.90 -7.28 31.47
N ALA A 441 15.32 -8.45 31.21
CA ALA A 441 16.05 -9.71 31.20
C ALA A 441 17.09 -9.80 30.08
N LEU A 442 16.84 -9.18 28.92
CA LEU A 442 17.80 -9.13 27.82
C LEU A 442 19.13 -8.48 28.22
N ILE A 443 19.09 -7.51 29.15
CA ILE A 443 20.30 -6.87 29.70
C ILE A 443 21.15 -7.93 30.40
N ASP A 444 20.56 -8.63 31.37
CA ASP A 444 21.24 -9.63 32.19
C ASP A 444 21.75 -10.81 31.34
N ILE A 445 20.95 -11.27 30.37
CA ILE A 445 21.33 -12.36 29.46
C ILE A 445 22.58 -11.98 28.65
N ARG A 446 22.64 -10.75 28.13
CA ARG A 446 23.77 -10.29 27.33
C ARG A 446 25.03 -10.13 28.17
N GLU A 447 24.91 -9.53 29.35
CA GLU A 447 26.03 -9.39 30.27
C GLU A 447 26.63 -10.75 30.66
N ALA A 448 25.77 -11.75 30.93
CA ALA A 448 26.20 -13.11 31.23
C ALA A 448 26.93 -13.77 30.05
N LEU A 449 26.42 -13.61 28.81
CA LEU A 449 27.06 -14.17 27.61
C LEU A 449 28.40 -13.49 27.30
N ASP A 450 28.50 -12.18 27.48
CA ASP A 450 29.75 -11.43 27.29
C ASP A 450 30.82 -11.78 28.33
N ALA A 451 30.42 -12.18 29.54
CA ALA A 451 31.35 -12.69 30.54
C ALA A 451 31.96 -14.04 30.14
N VAL A 452 31.21 -14.87 29.41
CA VAL A 452 31.60 -16.24 29.01
C VAL A 452 32.37 -16.25 27.69
N ASP A 453 32.17 -15.29 26.79
CA ASP A 453 32.89 -15.16 25.51
C ASP A 453 33.57 -13.78 25.35
N PRO A 454 34.78 -13.58 25.91
CA PRO A 454 35.47 -12.28 25.87
C PRO A 454 35.88 -11.80 24.47
N GLN A 455 35.81 -12.66 23.44
CA GLN A 455 36.17 -12.28 22.06
C GLN A 455 35.16 -11.30 21.45
N THR A 456 33.97 -11.12 22.01
CA THR A 456 33.01 -10.09 21.57
C THR A 456 33.34 -8.67 22.04
N ARG A 457 34.36 -8.52 22.90
CA ARG A 457 34.93 -7.20 23.23
C ARG A 457 35.92 -6.70 22.18
N THR A 458 36.42 -7.56 21.28
CA THR A 458 37.42 -7.13 20.29
C THR A 458 36.81 -6.35 19.13
N ASP A 459 35.52 -6.54 18.84
CA ASP A 459 34.80 -5.88 17.74
C ASP A 459 33.78 -4.82 18.21
N SER A 460 33.67 -4.56 19.52
CA SER A 460 32.67 -3.63 20.08
C SER A 460 32.83 -2.19 19.58
N LEU A 461 34.05 -1.81 19.17
CA LEU A 461 34.38 -0.50 18.61
C LEU A 461 34.52 -0.52 17.08
N THR A 462 34.32 -1.67 16.43
CA THR A 462 34.45 -1.79 14.97
C THR A 462 33.23 -1.13 14.30
N PRO A 463 33.40 -0.05 13.52
CA PRO A 463 32.26 0.65 12.97
C PRO A 463 31.70 -0.04 11.72
N TRP A 464 30.37 -0.05 11.56
CA TRP A 464 29.74 -0.31 10.26
C TRP A 464 29.86 0.92 9.35
N LYS A 465 29.63 0.74 8.04
CA LYS A 465 29.64 1.85 7.07
C LYS A 465 28.57 2.89 7.43
N PRO A 466 28.91 4.13 7.82
CA PRO A 466 27.90 5.11 8.26
C PRO A 466 27.04 5.62 7.10
N LEU A 467 25.87 6.19 7.41
CA LEU A 467 25.05 7.02 6.53
C LEU A 467 25.70 8.40 6.33
N LEU A 468 26.32 9.00 7.34
CA LEU A 468 26.96 10.31 7.19
C LEU A 468 28.44 10.14 6.79
N TYR A 469 28.86 10.76 5.66
CA TYR A 469 30.21 10.56 5.11
C TYR A 469 31.35 11.02 6.01
N SER A 470 31.15 12.05 6.84
CA SER A 470 32.05 12.43 7.92
C SER A 470 31.45 13.62 8.66
N THR A 471 31.02 13.41 9.89
CA THR A 471 31.12 14.44 10.92
C THR A 471 31.48 13.76 12.23
N SER A 472 32.72 13.95 12.67
CA SER A 472 33.12 13.75 14.08
C SER A 472 32.36 14.72 15.00
N THR A 473 31.73 15.74 14.40
CA THR A 473 30.92 16.77 15.04
C THR A 473 29.44 16.36 15.11
N PRO A 474 28.81 16.44 16.30
CA PRO A 474 27.36 16.31 16.42
C PRO A 474 26.63 17.37 15.58
N LEU A 475 25.56 16.98 14.89
CA LEU A 475 24.70 17.93 14.18
C LEU A 475 23.85 18.68 15.20
N VAL A 476 24.02 19.99 15.32
CA VAL A 476 23.25 20.81 16.26
C VAL A 476 22.01 21.37 15.56
N SER A 477 20.85 20.96 16.05
CA SER A 477 19.56 21.48 15.56
C SER A 477 19.27 22.89 16.11
N PRO A 478 18.35 23.66 15.50
CA PRO A 478 18.04 25.02 15.92
C PRO A 478 17.53 25.16 17.37
N ASN A 479 17.05 24.06 17.97
CA ASN A 479 16.59 24.05 19.36
C ASN A 479 17.67 23.56 20.36
N GLY A 480 18.93 23.50 19.92
CA GLY A 480 20.11 23.17 20.72
C GLY A 480 20.40 21.69 20.90
N LEU A 481 19.51 20.79 20.45
CA LEU A 481 19.73 19.35 20.55
C LEU A 481 20.72 18.85 19.50
N GLN A 482 21.57 17.92 19.91
CA GLN A 482 22.60 17.28 19.10
C GLN A 482 22.07 15.98 18.47
N ILE A 483 22.42 15.71 17.22
CA ILE A 483 22.10 14.47 16.52
C ILE A 483 23.39 13.79 16.10
N ILE A 484 23.57 12.56 16.56
CA ILE A 484 24.81 11.79 16.42
C ILE A 484 24.47 10.44 15.81
N GLU A 485 25.23 9.99 14.82
CA GLU A 485 25.10 8.63 14.29
C GLU A 485 25.81 7.63 15.21
N LEU A 486 25.10 6.56 15.56
CA LEU A 486 25.66 5.41 16.29
C LEU A 486 26.27 4.45 15.26
N LYS A 487 27.53 4.06 15.45
CA LYS A 487 28.34 3.44 14.39
C LYS A 487 28.90 2.08 14.77
N CYS A 488 28.94 1.74 16.05
CA CYS A 488 29.48 0.48 16.53
C CYS A 488 28.63 -0.11 17.66
N PRO A 489 28.81 -1.40 18.01
CA PRO A 489 28.08 -2.03 19.11
C PRO A 489 28.20 -1.31 20.45
N ALA A 490 29.37 -0.73 20.77
CA ALA A 490 29.57 0.03 22.00
C ALA A 490 28.71 1.29 22.07
N ASP A 491 28.45 1.95 20.92
CA ASP A 491 27.53 3.08 20.86
C ASP A 491 26.11 2.64 21.20
N LEU A 492 25.69 1.46 20.72
CA LEU A 492 24.34 0.93 20.98
C LEU A 492 24.18 0.48 22.43
N ASP A 493 25.21 -0.15 23.02
CA ASP A 493 25.22 -0.52 24.44
C ASP A 493 25.14 0.72 25.34
N ALA A 494 25.92 1.77 25.04
CA ALA A 494 25.85 3.03 25.78
C ALA A 494 24.48 3.70 25.64
N GLU A 495 23.91 3.71 24.42
CA GLU A 495 22.58 4.27 24.16
C GLU A 495 21.48 3.46 24.86
N HIS A 496 21.58 2.14 24.83
CA HIS A 496 20.69 1.22 25.52
C HIS A 496 20.71 1.45 27.02
N ARG A 497 21.89 1.52 27.66
CA ARG A 497 21.98 1.81 29.11
C ARG A 497 21.43 3.18 29.48
N ALA A 498 21.62 4.18 28.61
CA ALA A 498 21.12 5.53 28.84
C ALA A 498 19.59 5.63 28.73
N LEU A 499 18.98 4.90 27.78
CA LEU A 499 17.55 4.99 27.48
C LEU A 499 16.73 3.81 28.03
N GLY A 500 17.36 2.72 28.46
CA GLY A 500 16.70 1.49 28.91
C GLY A 500 15.79 0.89 27.85
N HIS A 501 16.27 0.76 26.61
CA HIS A 501 15.47 0.39 25.45
C HIS A 501 16.29 -0.37 24.38
N CYS A 502 15.67 -1.22 23.56
CA CYS A 502 16.29 -2.38 22.91
C CYS A 502 17.22 -2.11 21.69
N ILE A 503 17.82 -0.93 21.62
CA ILE A 503 18.69 -0.53 20.49
C ILE A 503 20.01 -1.33 20.39
N ASP A 504 20.48 -1.89 21.50
CA ASP A 504 21.70 -2.71 21.60
C ASP A 504 21.64 -4.02 20.79
N GLY A 505 20.45 -4.50 20.42
CA GLY A 505 20.29 -5.67 19.54
C GLY A 505 20.34 -5.38 18.04
N TYR A 506 20.54 -4.13 17.62
CA TYR A 506 20.45 -3.72 16.21
C TYR A 506 21.79 -3.79 15.46
N ASP A 507 22.86 -4.17 16.14
CA ASP A 507 24.19 -4.31 15.57
C ASP A 507 24.20 -5.27 14.36
N TYR A 508 23.56 -6.44 14.46
CA TYR A 508 23.48 -7.40 13.37
C TYR A 508 22.81 -6.79 12.12
N SER A 509 21.67 -6.12 12.31
CA SER A 509 20.94 -5.43 11.24
C SER A 509 21.77 -4.28 10.64
N ALA A 510 22.54 -3.56 11.46
CA ALA A 510 23.41 -2.49 11.00
C ALA A 510 24.58 -3.02 10.15
N TYR A 511 25.25 -4.09 10.59
CA TYR A 511 26.32 -4.75 9.83
C TYR A 511 25.83 -5.44 8.57
N ARG A 512 24.61 -6.00 8.58
CA ARG A 512 23.99 -6.58 7.37
C ARG A 512 23.60 -5.50 6.34
N GLY A 513 23.67 -4.22 6.73
CA GLY A 513 23.33 -3.10 5.86
C GLY A 513 21.82 -2.84 5.77
N ILE A 514 21.05 -3.30 6.76
CA ILE A 514 19.59 -3.11 6.79
C ILE A 514 19.24 -1.72 7.36
N CYS A 515 19.92 -1.29 8.43
CA CYS A 515 19.56 -0.08 9.16
C CYS A 515 20.75 0.82 9.53
N ARG A 516 20.46 2.10 9.82
CA ARG A 516 21.38 3.07 10.44
C ARG A 516 20.70 3.75 11.61
N LEU A 517 21.48 4.02 12.65
CA LEU A 517 20.97 4.36 13.97
C LEU A 517 21.51 5.73 14.40
N PHE A 518 20.65 6.55 15.00
CA PHE A 518 20.98 7.91 15.40
C PHE A 518 20.52 8.15 16.83
N SER A 519 21.27 8.95 17.59
CA SER A 519 20.90 9.44 18.91
C SER A 519 20.61 10.93 18.86
N VAL A 520 19.55 11.36 19.53
CA VAL A 520 19.21 12.75 19.85
C VAL A 520 19.66 13.01 21.28
N ARG A 521 20.59 13.94 21.47
CA ARG A 521 21.22 14.23 22.76
C ARG A 521 21.07 15.69 23.18
N GLU A 522 21.10 15.91 24.49
CA GLU A 522 21.29 17.21 25.12
C GLU A 522 22.51 17.13 26.02
N ASN A 523 23.53 17.94 25.74
CA ASN A 523 24.78 17.96 26.52
C ASN A 523 25.40 16.57 26.73
N GLY A 524 25.44 15.75 25.68
CA GLY A 524 25.97 14.38 25.74
C GLY A 524 25.02 13.32 26.34
N LYS A 525 23.86 13.71 26.90
CA LYS A 525 22.86 12.79 27.43
C LYS A 525 21.85 12.39 26.36
N SER A 526 21.66 11.10 26.15
CA SER A 526 20.67 10.56 25.21
C SER A 526 19.23 10.85 25.66
N LEU A 527 18.42 11.35 24.73
CA LEU A 527 17.00 11.63 24.92
C LEU A 527 16.10 10.71 24.10
N ALA A 528 16.55 10.35 22.91
CA ALA A 528 15.91 9.38 22.03
C ALA A 528 16.91 8.83 21.01
N SER A 529 16.62 7.66 20.46
CA SER A 529 17.32 7.10 19.33
C SER A 529 16.35 6.82 18.17
N ALA A 530 16.86 6.84 16.95
CA ALA A 530 16.10 6.66 15.73
C ALA A 530 16.74 5.58 14.86
N GLU A 531 15.88 4.80 14.21
CA GLU A 531 16.26 3.81 13.23
C GLU A 531 15.80 4.25 11.84
N ILE A 532 16.74 4.21 10.89
CA ILE A 532 16.50 4.50 9.48
C ILE A 532 16.84 3.25 8.68
N GLN A 533 15.96 2.89 7.74
CA GLN A 533 16.17 1.80 6.78
C GLN A 533 15.96 2.29 5.35
N MET A 534 16.29 1.45 4.37
CA MET A 534 15.83 1.62 2.99
C MET A 534 14.45 0.99 2.81
N ASP A 535 13.54 1.67 2.11
CA ASP A 535 12.22 1.14 1.79
C ASP A 535 12.29 0.02 0.72
N GLU A 536 11.18 -0.69 0.54
CA GLU A 536 11.06 -1.80 -0.42
C GLU A 536 11.38 -1.38 -1.87
N SER A 537 11.21 -0.09 -2.21
CA SER A 537 11.50 0.40 -3.57
C SER A 537 13.00 0.50 -3.86
N ALA A 538 13.85 0.41 -2.83
CA ALA A 538 15.30 0.28 -2.98
C ALA A 538 15.75 -1.15 -3.32
N TRP A 539 14.92 -2.17 -3.07
CA TRP A 539 15.33 -3.56 -3.17
C TRP A 539 15.60 -3.95 -4.63
N GLY A 540 16.84 -4.34 -4.94
CA GLY A 540 17.28 -4.69 -6.29
C GLY A 540 17.68 -3.50 -7.18
N GLU A 541 17.61 -2.26 -6.68
CA GLU A 541 18.11 -1.09 -7.40
C GLU A 541 19.65 -1.03 -7.36
N THR A 542 20.26 -0.45 -8.39
CA THR A 542 21.70 -0.24 -8.43
C THR A 542 22.11 0.96 -7.57
N LEU A 543 23.31 0.92 -6.97
CA LEU A 543 23.83 2.00 -6.10
C LEU A 543 23.71 3.40 -6.75
N ALA A 544 23.92 3.50 -8.06
CA ALA A 544 23.82 4.75 -8.82
C ALA A 544 22.40 5.35 -8.90
N LYS A 545 21.36 4.54 -8.65
CA LYS A 545 19.96 4.97 -8.63
C LYS A 545 19.43 5.23 -7.23
N LEU A 546 20.15 4.83 -6.19
CA LEU A 546 19.75 5.08 -4.81
C LEU A 546 19.87 6.58 -4.51
N THR A 547 18.79 7.14 -3.95
CA THR A 547 18.75 8.54 -3.51
C THR A 547 18.09 8.62 -2.13
N PRO A 548 18.24 9.74 -1.38
CA PRO A 548 17.63 9.87 -0.06
C PRO A 548 16.11 9.64 -0.02
N LYS A 549 15.42 9.67 -1.17
CA LYS A 549 13.98 9.36 -1.26
C LYS A 549 13.65 7.96 -0.74
N HIS A 550 14.57 7.00 -0.92
CA HIS A 550 14.39 5.60 -0.51
C HIS A 550 14.63 5.35 0.99
N LEU A 551 15.12 6.33 1.74
CA LEU A 551 15.29 6.17 3.18
C LEU A 551 13.96 6.36 3.92
N VAL A 552 13.68 5.55 4.92
CA VAL A 552 12.50 5.68 5.78
C VAL A 552 12.90 5.60 7.24
N THR A 553 12.28 6.42 8.07
CA THR A 553 12.35 6.27 9.53
C THR A 553 11.45 5.11 9.93
N ILE A 554 12.03 4.09 10.55
CA ILE A 554 11.27 2.95 11.09
C ILE A 554 10.71 3.30 12.46
N GLN A 555 11.52 3.96 13.29
CA GLN A 555 11.14 4.36 14.63
C GLN A 555 12.00 5.51 15.18
N LEU A 556 11.43 6.24 16.13
CA LEU A 556 12.09 7.19 17.00
C LEU A 556 11.63 6.89 18.43
N ARG A 557 12.54 6.46 19.30
CA ARG A 557 12.27 5.91 20.63
C ARG A 557 13.06 6.64 21.70
N GLY A 558 12.38 7.12 22.74
CA GLY A 558 12.97 7.68 23.95
C GLY A 558 13.13 6.65 25.06
N LEU A 559 13.28 7.15 26.28
CA LEU A 559 13.41 6.37 27.51
C LEU A 559 12.34 5.25 27.60
N ARG A 560 12.78 4.01 27.79
CA ARG A 560 11.96 2.78 27.91
C ARG A 560 11.02 2.57 26.70
N ASN A 561 11.58 2.64 25.48
CA ASN A 561 10.86 2.49 24.20
C ASN A 561 9.70 3.47 23.96
N ARG A 562 9.57 4.54 24.73
CA ARG A 562 8.48 5.50 24.57
C ARG A 562 8.68 6.35 23.33
N THR A 563 7.69 6.40 22.43
CA THR A 563 7.72 7.34 21.29
C THR A 563 7.69 8.79 21.80
N PRO A 564 8.64 9.67 21.40
CA PRO A 564 8.57 11.08 21.74
C PRO A 564 7.27 11.72 21.26
N LYS A 565 6.66 12.58 22.09
CA LYS A 565 5.42 13.27 21.72
C LYS A 565 5.64 14.12 20.46
N SER A 566 4.69 14.08 19.53
CA SER A 566 4.73 14.92 18.33
C SER A 566 4.81 16.41 18.71
N GLY A 567 5.68 17.16 18.04
CA GLY A 567 5.95 18.57 18.33
C GLY A 567 6.86 18.82 19.55
N SER A 568 7.27 17.79 20.28
CA SER A 568 8.26 17.91 21.36
C SER A 568 9.60 18.47 20.85
N ARG A 569 10.49 18.90 21.75
CA ARG A 569 11.84 19.36 21.37
C ARG A 569 12.60 18.27 20.61
N VAL A 570 12.50 17.02 21.07
CA VAL A 570 13.13 15.85 20.44
C VAL A 570 12.56 15.59 19.05
N ASP A 571 11.22 15.53 18.91
CA ASP A 571 10.58 15.32 17.60
C ASP A 571 10.96 16.44 16.63
N ARG A 572 10.89 17.71 17.04
CA ARG A 572 11.30 18.84 16.19
C ARG A 572 12.77 18.79 15.75
N ALA A 573 13.68 18.39 16.63
CA ALA A 573 15.09 18.22 16.28
C ALA A 573 15.27 17.10 15.25
N TYR A 574 14.61 15.96 15.46
CA TYR A 574 14.66 14.83 14.53
C TYR A 574 14.06 15.17 13.15
N GLN A 575 12.88 15.80 13.12
CA GLN A 575 12.25 16.22 11.86
C GLN A 575 13.11 17.21 11.08
N TRP A 576 13.78 18.13 11.78
CA TRP A 576 14.73 19.06 11.15
C TRP A 576 15.88 18.29 10.47
N PHE A 577 16.49 17.34 11.16
CA PHE A 577 17.55 16.49 10.61
C PHE A 577 17.07 15.67 9.41
N TRP A 578 15.90 15.05 9.55
CA TRP A 578 15.32 14.25 8.49
C TRP A 578 15.01 15.07 7.23
N ALA A 579 14.51 16.31 7.40
CA ALA A 579 14.30 17.24 6.30
C ALA A 579 15.60 17.56 5.56
N LYS A 580 16.74 17.72 6.27
CA LYS A 580 18.04 17.96 5.66
C LYS A 580 18.59 16.76 4.87
N ILE A 581 18.34 15.54 5.35
CA ILE A 581 18.63 14.33 4.57
C ILE A 581 17.79 14.32 3.29
N LYS A 582 16.48 14.56 3.41
CA LYS A 582 15.54 14.48 2.29
C LYS A 582 15.77 15.57 1.24
N SER A 583 16.20 16.75 1.64
CA SER A 583 16.56 17.85 0.72
C SER A 583 17.91 17.66 0.02
N GLY A 584 18.73 16.71 0.48
CA GLY A 584 20.11 16.52 0.00
C GLY A 584 21.10 17.55 0.54
N GLU A 585 20.73 18.33 1.56
CA GLU A 585 21.63 19.27 2.22
C GLU A 585 22.73 18.56 3.02
N LEU A 586 22.43 17.37 3.54
CA LEU A 586 23.42 16.49 4.15
C LEU A 586 23.96 15.48 3.14
N ALA A 587 25.29 15.42 3.01
CA ALA A 587 25.96 14.41 2.21
C ALA A 587 25.83 13.03 2.86
N ILE A 588 25.21 12.09 2.15
CA ILE A 588 24.88 10.76 2.68
C ILE A 588 25.46 9.61 1.85
N ASN A 589 25.87 8.57 2.54
CA ASN A 589 26.32 7.29 2.02
C ASN A 589 25.18 6.27 2.04
N LEU A 590 24.78 5.80 0.86
CA LEU A 590 23.77 4.75 0.68
C LEU A 590 24.40 3.37 0.37
N GLU A 591 25.73 3.26 0.44
CA GLU A 591 26.44 1.99 0.29
C GLU A 591 26.55 1.27 1.65
N TRP A 592 25.62 0.35 1.88
CA TRP A 592 25.52 -0.43 3.11
C TRP A 592 25.75 -1.92 2.83
N PRO A 593 27.00 -2.36 2.64
CA PRO A 593 27.31 -3.75 2.36
C PRO A 593 27.11 -4.64 3.60
N ASP A 594 26.86 -5.93 3.39
CA ASP A 594 26.85 -6.92 4.46
C ASP A 594 28.28 -7.19 4.95
N GLN A 595 28.52 -6.87 6.22
CA GLN A 595 29.80 -7.03 6.92
C GLN A 595 29.76 -8.17 7.95
N THR A 596 28.62 -8.86 8.09
CA THR A 596 28.43 -9.87 9.16
C THR A 596 29.41 -11.03 9.03
N LEU A 597 29.78 -11.41 7.79
CA LEU A 597 30.71 -12.50 7.50
C LEU A 597 32.14 -12.23 7.97
N SER A 598 32.54 -10.97 8.16
CA SER A 598 33.89 -10.61 8.63
C SER A 598 33.96 -10.36 10.14
N MET A 599 32.84 -10.46 10.87
CA MET A 599 32.78 -10.17 12.31
C MET A 599 32.84 -11.45 13.14
N SER A 600 33.78 -11.50 14.10
CA SER A 600 33.95 -12.64 15.01
C SER A 600 32.68 -12.95 15.80
N ARG A 601 31.94 -11.91 16.23
CA ARG A 601 30.70 -12.09 17.01
C ARG A 601 29.56 -12.79 16.27
N TYR A 602 29.53 -12.78 14.93
CA TYR A 602 28.48 -13.42 14.13
C TYR A 602 28.95 -14.68 13.40
N THR A 603 30.26 -14.85 13.21
CA THR A 603 30.82 -16.09 12.69
C THR A 603 30.83 -17.20 13.76
N ASN A 604 30.75 -16.83 15.06
CA ASN A 604 30.57 -17.78 16.16
C ASN A 604 29.10 -18.24 16.33
N ARG A 605 28.72 -19.33 15.64
CA ARG A 605 27.38 -19.94 15.74
C ARG A 605 26.96 -20.33 17.16
N ASN A 606 27.91 -20.60 18.06
CA ASN A 606 27.60 -21.00 19.44
C ASN A 606 26.98 -19.87 20.25
N ARG A 607 27.43 -18.61 20.07
CA ARG A 607 26.90 -17.47 20.82
C ARG A 607 25.44 -17.18 20.49
N LYS A 608 25.08 -17.18 19.20
CA LYS A 608 23.68 -16.99 18.78
C LYS A 608 22.77 -18.06 19.38
N LYS A 609 23.23 -19.32 19.35
CA LYS A 609 22.50 -20.44 19.95
C LYS A 609 22.34 -20.28 21.47
N MET A 610 23.40 -19.87 22.17
CA MET A 610 23.34 -19.59 23.62
C MET A 610 22.40 -18.42 23.95
N HIS A 611 22.36 -17.36 23.13
CA HIS A 611 21.44 -16.24 23.29
C HIS A 611 19.98 -16.68 23.12
N ALA A 612 19.68 -17.40 22.03
CA ALA A 612 18.34 -17.94 21.78
C ALA A 612 17.91 -18.89 22.90
N GLN A 613 18.81 -19.75 23.37
CA GLN A 613 18.55 -20.67 24.48
C GLN A 613 18.26 -19.93 25.79
N ALA A 614 19.07 -18.92 26.15
CA ALA A 614 18.84 -18.12 27.35
C ALA A 614 17.51 -17.35 27.30
N CYS A 615 17.15 -16.80 26.13
CA CYS A 615 15.84 -16.18 25.92
C CYS A 615 14.71 -17.20 26.07
N ALA A 616 14.83 -18.38 25.47
CA ALA A 616 13.85 -19.45 25.57
C ALA A 616 13.68 -19.95 27.02
N GLU A 617 14.78 -20.12 27.76
CA GLU A 617 14.76 -20.51 29.18
C GLU A 617 14.04 -19.46 30.03
N TRP A 618 14.30 -18.17 29.81
CA TRP A 618 13.60 -17.10 30.51
C TRP A 618 12.08 -17.13 30.23
N ILE A 619 11.69 -17.27 28.96
CA ILE A 619 10.27 -17.35 28.57
C ILE A 619 9.62 -18.59 29.21
N ASN A 620 10.26 -19.75 29.11
CA ASN A 620 9.77 -20.99 29.69
C ASN A 620 9.58 -20.84 31.21
N GLN A 621 10.56 -20.30 31.93
CA GLN A 621 10.44 -20.10 33.37
C GLN A 621 9.31 -19.12 33.73
N ARG A 622 9.15 -18.04 32.96
CA ARG A 622 8.16 -17.00 33.23
C ARG A 622 6.73 -17.49 32.95
N LEU A 623 6.54 -18.23 31.87
CA LEU A 623 5.23 -18.71 31.42
C LEU A 623 4.84 -20.07 31.99
N SER A 624 5.75 -20.80 32.66
CA SER A 624 5.40 -22.03 33.39
C SER A 624 4.78 -21.76 34.77
N ARG A 625 4.78 -20.50 35.23
CA ARG A 625 4.20 -20.07 36.53
C ARG A 625 2.79 -19.47 36.39
N THR A 626 2.25 -19.47 35.18
CA THR A 626 0.92 -18.99 34.79
C THR A 626 0.13 -20.14 34.21
#